data_AF-A0A2R4TCD3-F1
#
_entry.id   AF-A0A2R4TCD3-F1
#
_cell.length_a   1.000
_cell.length_b   1.000
_cell.length_c   1.000
_cell.angle_alpha   90.00
_cell.angle_beta   90.00
_cell.angle_gamma   90.00
#
_symmetry.space_group_name_H-M   'P 1'
#
loop_
_entity.id
_entity.type
_entity.pdbx_description
1 polymer ?
#
loop_
_entity_poly.entity_id
_entity_poly.type
_entity_poly.pdbx_seq_one_letter_code
_entity_poly.pdbx_strand_id
1 'polypeptide(L)'
;MDRVELAETLPSCSRCGGSLTTSGVMPHEDASGFPIHLELCSSCDTDKPAAGALLRWFATGGGHDMARVHEGADLMTEWTKEAMAEQGWIWSDHNGR
;
A
#
# COMPACT_ATOMS: atom_id res chain seq x y z
N MET A 1 -19.03 -17.48 12.86
CA MET A 1 -17.67 -17.00 12.54
C MET A 1 -17.42 -17.41 11.11
N ASP A 2 -17.43 -16.44 10.20
CA ASP A 2 -17.11 -16.71 8.79
C ASP A 2 -15.64 -17.11 8.67
N ARG A 3 -15.39 -18.11 7.82
CA ARG A 3 -14.04 -18.61 7.54
C ARG A 3 -13.31 -17.56 6.70
N VAL A 4 -12.25 -16.98 7.24
CA VAL A 4 -11.33 -16.14 6.46
C VAL A 4 -10.61 -17.07 5.49
N GLU A 5 -10.96 -17.00 4.20
CA GLU A 5 -10.21 -17.67 3.15
C GLU A 5 -8.98 -16.81 2.82
N LEU A 6 -7.78 -17.32 3.15
CA LEU A 6 -6.55 -16.69 2.70
C LEU A 6 -6.47 -16.83 1.19
N ALA A 7 -6.49 -15.71 0.47
CA ALA A 7 -6.11 -15.68 -0.93
C ALA A 7 -4.60 -15.92 -1.03
N GLU A 8 -4.19 -16.99 -1.73
CA GLU A 8 -2.76 -17.29 -1.96
C GLU A 8 -2.09 -16.27 -2.90
N THR A 9 -2.89 -15.47 -3.61
CA THR A 9 -2.41 -14.51 -4.59
C THR A 9 -3.13 -13.17 -4.46
N LEU A 10 -2.38 -12.09 -4.62
CA LEU A 10 -2.95 -10.77 -4.78
C LEU A 10 -3.69 -10.67 -6.11
N PRO A 11 -4.78 -9.88 -6.20
CA PRO A 11 -5.41 -9.60 -7.48
C PRO A 11 -4.43 -8.87 -8.43
N SER A 12 -4.75 -8.89 -9.73
CA SER A 12 -4.04 -8.08 -10.71
C SER A 12 -4.27 -6.59 -10.45
N CYS A 13 -3.26 -5.76 -10.74
CA CYS A 13 -3.35 -4.31 -10.65
C CYS A 13 -4.50 -3.78 -11.50
N SER A 14 -5.41 -3.02 -10.90
CA SER A 14 -6.57 -2.45 -11.58
C SER A 14 -6.19 -1.44 -12.68
N ARG A 15 -4.99 -0.86 -12.61
CA ARG A 15 -4.50 0.17 -13.55
C ARG A 15 -3.88 -0.41 -14.81
N CYS A 16 -3.11 -1.50 -14.70
CA CYS A 16 -2.35 -2.05 -15.83
C CYS A 16 -2.50 -3.56 -16.05
N GLY A 17 -3.21 -4.28 -15.17
CA GLY A 17 -3.35 -5.74 -15.19
C GLY A 17 -2.11 -6.51 -14.71
N GLY A 18 -1.02 -5.82 -14.33
CA GLY A 18 0.21 -6.44 -13.84
C GLY A 18 0.11 -7.01 -12.42
N SER A 19 1.18 -7.63 -11.94
CA SER A 19 1.25 -8.16 -10.57
C SER A 19 1.40 -7.04 -9.54
N LEU A 20 0.74 -7.22 -8.39
CA LEU A 20 0.91 -6.37 -7.21
C LEU A 20 2.00 -6.91 -6.30
N THR A 21 2.80 -6.01 -5.73
CA THR A 21 3.76 -6.34 -4.67
C THR A 21 3.05 -6.43 -3.32
N THR A 22 2.13 -5.51 -3.07
CA THR A 22 1.23 -5.53 -1.91
C THR A 22 -0.04 -4.74 -2.24
N SER A 23 -1.10 -4.96 -1.46
CA SER A 23 -2.31 -4.13 -1.50
C SER A 23 -2.83 -3.88 -0.09
N GLY A 24 -3.60 -2.81 0.05
CA GLY A 24 -4.29 -2.44 1.27
C GLY A 24 -5.72 -2.05 0.96
N VAL A 25 -6.56 -2.05 1.99
CA VAL A 25 -7.90 -1.47 1.94
C VAL A 25 -7.96 -0.40 3.01
N MET A 26 -8.34 0.81 2.65
CA MET A 26 -8.52 1.87 3.63
C MET A 26 -9.70 1.56 4.54
N PRO A 27 -9.69 2.04 5.80
CA PRO A 27 -10.84 1.92 6.68
C PRO A 27 -12.05 2.77 6.23
N HIS A 28 -11.85 3.67 5.27
CA HIS A 28 -12.89 4.53 4.71
C HIS A 28 -13.33 4.07 3.33
N GLU A 29 -14.61 4.29 3.02
CA GLU A 29 -15.21 4.09 1.72
C GLU A 29 -15.02 5.33 0.83
N ASP A 30 -15.06 5.13 -0.49
CA ASP A 30 -15.10 6.20 -1.47
C ASP A 30 -16.46 6.93 -1.46
N ALA A 31 -16.60 7.94 -2.32
CA ALA A 31 -17.84 8.71 -2.44
C ALA A 31 -19.07 7.89 -2.85
N SER A 32 -18.86 6.69 -3.38
CA SER A 32 -19.92 5.77 -3.82
C SER A 32 -20.20 4.65 -2.80
N GLY A 33 -19.52 4.65 -1.64
CA GLY A 33 -19.69 3.64 -0.60
C GLY A 33 -18.91 2.35 -0.87
N PHE A 34 -17.89 2.37 -1.73
CA PHE A 34 -17.03 1.20 -1.96
C PHE A 34 -15.71 1.32 -1.18
N PRO A 35 -15.14 0.21 -0.70
CA PRO A 35 -13.84 0.23 -0.04
C PRO A 35 -12.75 0.81 -0.96
N ILE A 36 -11.94 1.74 -0.43
CA ILE A 36 -10.82 2.30 -1.19
C ILE A 36 -9.66 1.31 -1.17
N HIS A 37 -9.31 0.78 -2.34
CA HIS A 37 -8.19 -0.12 -2.51
C HIS A 37 -6.89 0.65 -2.81
N LEU A 38 -5.85 0.36 -2.03
CA LEU A 38 -4.49 0.83 -2.27
C LEU A 38 -3.70 -0.30 -2.93
N GLU A 39 -3.00 0.00 -4.00
CA GLU A 39 -2.25 -0.99 -4.79
C GLU A 39 -0.81 -0.54 -4.96
N LEU A 40 0.15 -1.40 -4.63
CA LEU A 40 1.56 -1.19 -4.95
C LEU A 40 1.93 -2.01 -6.19
N CYS A 41 2.04 -1.36 -7.34
CA CYS A 41 2.37 -1.98 -8.62
C CYS A 41 3.73 -1.53 -9.12
N SER A 42 4.63 -2.50 -9.36
CA SER A 42 5.97 -2.22 -9.87
C SER A 42 5.99 -1.55 -11.25
N SER A 43 4.93 -1.69 -12.05
CA SER A 43 4.85 -1.02 -13.37
C SER A 43 4.30 0.39 -13.29
N CYS A 44 3.32 0.63 -12.41
CA CYS A 44 2.65 1.94 -12.32
C CYS A 44 3.32 2.90 -11.33
N ASP A 45 4.01 2.38 -10.32
CA ASP A 45 4.43 3.17 -9.15
C ASP A 45 5.94 3.33 -9.01
N THR A 46 6.75 2.74 -9.90
CA THR A 46 8.23 2.78 -9.80
C THR A 46 8.79 4.20 -9.70
N ASP A 47 8.21 5.16 -10.43
CA ASP A 47 8.70 6.54 -10.48
C ASP A 47 8.04 7.46 -9.45
N LYS A 48 7.08 6.94 -8.67
CA LYS A 48 6.46 7.72 -7.59
C LYS A 48 7.41 7.83 -6.39
N PRO A 49 7.45 8.98 -5.69
CA PRO A 49 8.36 9.19 -4.57
C PRO A 49 8.29 8.11 -3.48
N ALA A 50 7.13 7.92 -2.85
CA ALA A 50 7.00 7.01 -1.72
C ALA A 50 6.83 5.55 -2.17
N ALA A 51 5.94 5.30 -3.13
CA ALA A 51 5.71 3.96 -3.65
C ALA A 51 6.96 3.38 -4.33
N GLY A 52 7.71 4.18 -5.09
CA GLY A 52 8.97 3.77 -5.70
C GLY A 52 10.06 3.46 -4.66
N ALA A 53 10.10 4.19 -3.55
CA ALA A 53 11.01 3.88 -2.44
C ALA A 53 10.66 2.55 -1.77
N LEU A 54 9.37 2.30 -1.50
CA LEU A 54 8.88 1.04 -0.94
C LEU A 54 9.14 -0.15 -1.88
N LEU A 55 8.95 0.01 -3.19
CA LEU A 55 9.28 -1.00 -4.20
C LEU A 55 10.77 -1.36 -4.17
N ARG A 56 11.66 -0.35 -4.09
CA ARG A 56 13.12 -0.59 -3.98
C ARG A 56 13.48 -1.28 -2.66
N TRP A 57 12.79 -0.97 -1.57
CA TRP A 57 12.99 -1.64 -0.29
C TRP A 57 12.65 -3.15 -0.38
N PHE A 58 11.50 -3.50 -0.97
CA PHE A 58 11.17 -4.91 -1.25
C PHE A 58 12.19 -5.57 -2.19
N ALA A 59 12.56 -4.92 -3.28
CA ALA A 59 13.51 -5.45 -4.27
C ALA A 59 14.91 -5.71 -3.70
N THR A 60 15.29 -5.00 -2.63
CA THR A 60 16.56 -5.20 -1.91
C THR A 60 16.44 -6.15 -0.72
N GLY A 61 15.33 -6.90 -0.62
CA GLY A 61 15.12 -7.91 0.41
C GLY A 61 14.67 -7.37 1.77
N GLY A 62 14.27 -6.10 1.86
CA GLY A 62 13.85 -5.48 3.12
C GLY A 62 12.73 -6.24 3.84
N GLY A 63 11.78 -6.80 3.09
CA GLY A 63 10.67 -7.60 3.63
C GLY A 63 11.07 -8.90 4.32
N HIS A 64 12.33 -9.32 4.19
CA HIS A 64 12.89 -10.51 4.83
C HIS A 64 13.97 -10.18 5.87
N ASP A 65 14.23 -8.90 6.12
CA ASP A 65 15.27 -8.43 7.04
C ASP A 65 14.66 -7.73 8.26
N MET A 66 14.64 -8.43 9.40
CA MET A 66 14.09 -7.89 10.64
C MET A 66 14.84 -6.67 11.18
N ALA A 67 16.10 -6.46 10.80
CA ALA A 67 16.83 -5.24 11.17
C ALA A 67 16.26 -4.00 10.46
N ARG A 68 15.55 -4.19 9.34
CA ARG A 68 14.96 -3.14 8.51
C ARG A 68 13.46 -2.97 8.71
N VAL A 69 12.88 -3.61 9.72
CA VAL A 69 11.43 -3.57 9.97
C VAL A 69 10.91 -2.15 10.21
N HIS A 70 11.68 -1.30 10.92
CA HIS A 70 11.31 0.09 11.17
C HIS A 70 11.36 0.93 9.90
N GLU A 71 12.41 0.77 9.08
CA GLU A 71 12.50 1.39 7.75
C GLU A 71 11.29 0.98 6.87
N GLY A 72 10.94 -0.31 6.88
CA GLY A 72 9.78 -0.82 6.16
C GLY A 72 8.46 -0.22 6.65
N ALA A 73 8.28 -0.07 7.97
CA ALA A 73 7.10 0.57 8.55
C ALA A 73 6.97 2.04 8.12
N ASP A 74 8.07 2.79 8.16
CA ASP A 74 8.09 4.20 7.73
C ASP A 74 7.74 4.32 6.24
N LEU A 75 8.33 3.48 5.39
CA LEU A 75 8.04 3.46 3.95
C LEU A 75 6.58 3.05 3.64
N MET A 76 6.03 2.11 4.39
CA MET A 76 4.61 1.72 4.28
C MET A 76 3.68 2.87 4.66
N THR A 77 4.00 3.61 5.72
CA THR A 77 3.24 4.81 6.13
C THR A 77 3.30 5.89 5.06
N GLU A 78 4.47 6.22 4.54
CA GLU A 78 4.61 7.25 3.49
C GLU A 78 3.92 6.85 2.18
N TRP A 79 4.03 5.58 1.77
CA TRP A 79 3.27 5.06 0.63
C TRP A 79 1.76 5.17 0.84
N THR A 80 1.28 4.83 2.04
CA THR A 80 -0.15 4.91 2.36
C THR A 80 -0.63 6.37 2.27
N LYS A 81 0.14 7.33 2.79
CA LYS A 81 -0.16 8.76 2.66
C LYS A 81 -0.19 9.22 1.21
N GLU A 82 0.80 8.84 0.40
CA GLU A 82 0.87 9.15 -1.03
C GLU A 82 -0.36 8.59 -1.78
N ALA A 83 -0.69 7.32 -1.56
CA ALA A 83 -1.83 6.67 -2.19
C ALA A 83 -3.18 7.26 -1.74
N MET A 84 -3.31 7.66 -0.47
CA MET A 84 -4.49 8.37 0.04
C MET A 84 -4.66 9.75 -0.59
N ALA A 85 -3.57 10.51 -0.73
CA ALA A 85 -3.60 11.84 -1.32
C ALA A 85 -4.08 11.81 -2.78
N GLU A 86 -3.70 10.77 -3.54
CA GLU A 86 -4.19 10.55 -4.90
C GLU A 86 -5.70 10.29 -4.96
N GLN A 87 -6.29 9.76 -3.88
CA GLN A 87 -7.74 9.58 -3.73
C GLN A 87 -8.45 10.81 -3.13
N GLY A 88 -7.72 11.94 -2.96
CA GLY A 88 -8.25 13.16 -2.37
C GLY A 88 -8.33 13.17 -0.84
N TRP A 89 -7.68 12.20 -0.17
CA TRP A 89 -7.68 12.08 1.28
C TRP A 89 -6.35 12.54 1.89
N ILE A 90 -6.44 13.28 2.99
CA ILE A 90 -5.25 13.70 3.74
C ILE A 90 -5.18 12.85 5.00
N TRP A 91 -4.07 12.13 5.18
CA TRP A 91 -3.77 11.47 6.44
C TRP A 91 -3.65 12.53 7.53
N SER A 92 -4.61 12.55 8.45
CA SER A 92 -4.54 13.40 9.64
C SER A 92 -3.78 12.62 10.71
N ASP A 93 -2.58 13.06 11.06
CA ASP A 93 -1.91 12.55 12.24
C ASP A 93 -2.74 12.94 13.45
N HIS A 94 -3.56 12.01 13.95
CA HIS A 94 -4.14 12.11 15.27
C HIS A 94 -3.04 11.91 16.32
N ASN A 95 -2.09 12.83 16.39
CA ASN A 95 -1.34 13.07 17.62
C ASN A 95 -2.21 13.95 18.54
N GLY A 96 -3.37 13.39 18.88
CA GLY A 96 -4.25 13.91 19.92
C GLY A 96 -3.66 13.56 21.26
N ARG A 97 -2.87 14.51 21.77
CA ARG A 97 -2.51 14.78 23.16
C ARG A 97 -3.12 13.88 24.24
#